data_AF-A0A9D7KWM3-F1
#
_entry.id   AF-A0A9D7KWM3-F1
#
_cell.length_a   1.000
_cell.length_b   1.000
_cell.length_c   1.000
_cell.angle_alpha   90.00
_cell.angle_beta   90.00
_cell.angle_gamma   90.00
#
_symmetry.space_group_name_H-M   'P 1'
#
loop_
_entity.id
_entity.type
_entity.pdbx_description
1 polymer ?
#
loop_
_entity_poly.entity_id
_entity_poly.type
_entity_poly.pdbx_seq_one_letter_code
_entity_poly.pdbx_strand_id
1 'polypeptide(L)'
;MVIITPNDIDLIYKASDERRRFLDIAISQLDNVYLLALLEYNRVLRNSGMHCLKNFDTTSDAISVLQVFDHQLNKTGMVIYEKRKSFIKAFEPIFYSVYNKLCQNRETPVINYEKSITCRKFCNITQQ
;
A
#
# COMPACT_ATOMS: atom_id res chain seq x y z
N MET A 1 21.32 12.57 -1.65
CA MET A 1 21.32 12.69 -3.13
C MET A 1 19.89 12.44 -3.60
N VAL A 2 19.32 13.36 -4.38
CA VAL A 2 18.04 13.15 -5.08
C VAL A 2 18.40 12.85 -6.52
N ILE A 3 18.13 11.62 -6.97
CA ILE A 3 18.39 11.19 -8.34
C ILE A 3 17.07 11.35 -9.10
N ILE A 4 17.05 12.22 -10.11
CA ILE A 4 15.92 12.40 -11.02
C ILE A 4 16.23 11.57 -12.26
N THR A 5 15.35 10.65 -12.64
CA THR A 5 15.56 9.69 -13.74
C THR A 5 14.42 9.82 -14.75
N PRO A 6 14.59 9.57 -16.06
CA PRO A 6 13.51 9.66 -17.06
C PRO A 6 12.25 8.83 -16.75
N ASN A 7 12.38 7.82 -15.88
CA ASN A 7 11.28 7.05 -15.30
C ASN A 7 10.36 7.84 -14.36
N ASP A 8 10.67 9.06 -13.95
CA ASP A 8 9.80 9.86 -13.07
C ASP A 8 8.50 10.29 -13.79
N ILE A 9 8.51 10.29 -15.12
CA ILE A 9 7.31 10.45 -15.96
C ILE A 9 6.37 9.24 -15.81
N ASP A 10 6.91 8.05 -15.54
CA ASP A 10 6.12 6.83 -15.35
C ASP A 10 5.26 6.88 -14.08
N LEU A 11 5.62 7.68 -13.08
CA LEU A 11 4.78 7.91 -11.89
C LEU A 11 3.40 8.48 -12.27
N ILE A 12 3.37 9.28 -13.35
CA ILE A 12 2.17 9.93 -13.88
C ILE A 12 1.44 9.00 -14.86
N TYR A 13 2.16 8.24 -15.69
CA TYR A 13 1.58 7.45 -16.78
C TYR A 13 1.35 5.95 -16.51
N LYS A 14 2.04 5.33 -15.55
CA LYS A 14 1.96 3.87 -15.32
C LYS A 14 0.98 3.45 -14.21
N ALA A 15 0.79 2.13 -14.10
CA ALA A 15 -0.16 1.47 -13.21
C ALA A 15 0.04 1.80 -11.72
N SER A 16 -0.99 1.56 -10.91
CA SER A 16 -1.06 1.91 -9.48
C SER A 16 0.05 1.31 -8.59
N ASP A 17 0.80 0.32 -9.08
CA ASP A 17 1.88 -0.35 -8.35
C ASP A 17 3.17 0.48 -8.31
N GLU A 18 3.53 1.19 -9.39
CA GLU A 18 4.72 2.03 -9.39
C GLU A 18 4.54 3.26 -8.48
N ARG A 19 3.35 3.88 -8.48
CA ARG A 19 3.00 4.95 -7.54
C ARG A 19 3.08 4.49 -6.08
N ARG A 20 2.61 3.28 -5.78
CA ARG A 20 2.71 2.68 -4.44
C ARG A 20 4.16 2.44 -4.06
N ARG A 21 4.98 1.89 -4.96
CA ARG A 21 6.40 1.63 -4.71
C ARG A 21 7.18 2.92 -4.45
N PHE A 22 6.96 3.98 -5.22
CA PHE A 22 7.58 5.28 -4.98
C PHE A 22 7.25 5.80 -3.58
N LEU A 23 5.98 5.78 -3.23
CA LEU A 23 5.50 6.25 -1.94
C LEU A 23 6.05 5.40 -0.78
N ASP A 24 6.13 4.08 -0.97
CA ASP A 24 6.72 3.18 0.02
C ASP A 24 8.20 3.44 0.25
N ILE A 25 8.97 3.68 -0.83
CA ILE A 25 10.38 4.03 -0.73
C ILE A 25 10.55 5.38 -0.02
N ALA A 26 9.77 6.38 -0.41
CA ALA A 26 9.84 7.73 0.17
C ALA A 26 9.52 7.72 1.68
N ILE A 27 8.44 7.06 2.10
CA ILE A 27 8.07 6.99 3.51
C ILE A 27 9.05 6.14 4.31
N SER A 28 9.53 5.01 3.75
CA SER A 28 10.48 4.13 4.45
C SER A 28 11.83 4.80 4.74
N GLN A 29 12.24 5.76 3.91
CA GLN A 29 13.44 6.56 4.16
C GLN A 29 13.27 7.58 5.29
N LEU A 30 12.02 8.01 5.56
CA LEU A 30 11.69 9.02 6.55
C LEU A 30 11.21 8.42 7.88
N ASP A 31 10.65 7.23 7.85
CA ASP A 31 9.99 6.59 8.99
C ASP A 31 10.35 5.10 9.11
N ASN A 32 11.16 4.76 10.12
CA ASN A 32 11.56 3.38 10.38
C ASN A 32 10.38 2.51 10.89
N VAL A 33 9.40 3.09 11.57
CA VAL A 33 8.20 2.36 12.04
C VAL A 33 7.40 1.90 10.83
N TYR A 34 7.29 2.76 9.81
CA TYR A 34 6.65 2.40 8.55
C TYR A 34 7.38 1.26 7.84
N LEU A 35 8.71 1.35 7.73
CA LEU A 35 9.52 0.30 7.11
C LEU A 35 9.31 -1.06 7.79
N LEU A 36 9.38 -1.09 9.12
CA LEU A 36 9.15 -2.32 9.89
C LEU A 36 7.72 -2.87 9.70
N ALA A 37 6.71 -1.98 9.70
CA ALA A 37 5.33 -2.38 9.44
C ALA A 37 5.15 -2.95 8.03
N LEU A 38 5.81 -2.38 7.02
CA LEU A 38 5.76 -2.83 5.63
C LEU A 38 6.44 -4.20 5.46
N LEU A 39 7.61 -4.40 6.08
CA LEU A 39 8.31 -5.69 6.06
C LEU A 39 7.46 -6.78 6.72
N GLU A 40 6.87 -6.49 7.88
CA GLU A 40 6.01 -7.43 8.60
C GLU A 40 4.74 -7.74 7.80
N TYR A 41 4.08 -6.72 7.24
CA TYR A 41 2.91 -6.90 6.38
C TYR A 41 3.21 -7.83 5.20
N ASN A 42 4.33 -7.61 4.50
CA ASN A 42 4.74 -8.44 3.36
C ASN A 42 5.09 -9.88 3.79
N ARG A 43 5.72 -10.05 4.95
CA ARG A 43 6.03 -11.36 5.53
C ARG A 43 4.75 -12.14 5.84
N VAL A 44 3.81 -11.51 6.54
CA VAL A 44 2.52 -12.12 6.90
C VAL A 44 1.70 -12.43 5.64
N LEU A 45 1.73 -11.55 4.63
CA LEU A 45 1.05 -11.78 3.35
C LEU A 45 1.61 -12.99 2.60
N ARG A 46 2.94 -13.14 2.57
CA ARG A 46 3.60 -14.30 1.97
C ARG A 46 3.27 -15.59 2.72
N ASN A 47 3.28 -15.53 4.05
CA ASN A 47 2.99 -16.67 4.89
C ASN A 47 1.53 -17.11 4.75
N SER A 48 0.57 -16.19 4.81
CA SER A 48 -0.86 -16.49 4.59
C SER A 48 -1.11 -17.08 3.21
N GLY A 49 -0.50 -16.52 2.15
CA GLY A 49 -0.57 -17.09 0.80
C GLY A 49 -0.01 -18.52 0.73
N MET A 50 1.14 -18.77 1.34
CA MET A 50 1.73 -20.12 1.40
C MET A 50 0.86 -21.10 2.21
N HIS A 51 0.23 -20.63 3.30
CA HIS A 51 -0.71 -21.44 4.09
C HIS A 51 -1.96 -21.81 3.28
N CYS A 52 -2.58 -20.87 2.57
CA CYS A 52 -3.72 -21.16 1.70
C CYS A 52 -3.38 -22.15 0.58
N LEU A 53 -2.17 -22.09 0.03
CA LEU A 53 -1.73 -23.00 -1.04
C LEU A 53 -1.38 -24.41 -0.53
N LYS A 54 -0.94 -24.54 0.73
CA LYS A 54 -0.58 -25.83 1.33
C LYS A 54 -1.77 -26.54 1.97
N ASN A 55 -2.70 -25.77 2.54
CA ASN A 55 -3.87 -26.29 3.24
C ASN A 55 -5.11 -26.03 2.39
N PHE A 56 -5.39 -26.97 1.46
CA PHE A 56 -6.63 -26.97 0.68
C PHE A 56 -7.85 -27.39 1.52
N ASP A 57 -7.63 -27.95 2.71
CA ASP A 57 -8.69 -28.45 3.56
C ASP A 57 -9.22 -27.35 4.51
N THR A 58 -10.52 -27.10 4.44
CA THR A 58 -11.31 -26.22 5.32
C THR A 58 -11.51 -26.83 6.71
N THR A 59 -10.42 -27.27 7.33
CA THR A 59 -10.44 -27.71 8.73
C THR A 59 -10.61 -26.50 9.66
N SER A 60 -11.26 -26.72 10.81
CA SER A 60 -11.44 -25.68 11.84
C SER A 60 -10.11 -25.05 12.27
N ASP A 61 -9.04 -25.86 12.33
CA ASP A 61 -7.70 -25.39 12.68
C ASP A 61 -7.12 -24.47 11.59
N ALA A 62 -7.29 -24.80 10.31
CA ALA A 62 -6.86 -23.94 9.21
C ALA A 62 -7.56 -22.57 9.22
N ILE A 63 -8.86 -22.53 9.55
CA ILE A 63 -9.63 -21.29 9.67
C ILE A 63 -9.10 -20.43 10.83
N SER A 64 -8.82 -21.03 11.99
CA SER A 64 -8.28 -20.30 13.15
C SER A 64 -6.92 -19.65 12.84
N VAL A 65 -6.05 -20.34 12.11
CA VAL A 65 -4.74 -19.81 11.69
C VAL A 65 -4.89 -18.64 10.71
N LEU A 66 -5.85 -18.72 9.79
CA LEU A 66 -6.16 -17.61 8.87
C LEU A 66 -6.66 -16.37 9.61
N GLN A 67 -7.50 -16.53 10.63
CA GLN A 67 -7.96 -15.40 11.46
C GLN A 67 -6.80 -14.69 12.19
N VAL A 68 -5.79 -15.44 12.63
CA VAL A 68 -4.57 -14.85 13.23
C VAL A 68 -3.80 -14.03 12.20
N PHE A 69 -3.64 -14.54 10.98
CA PHE A 69 -2.99 -13.79 9.90
C PHE A 69 -3.79 -12.53 9.53
N ASP A 70 -5.12 -12.60 9.48
CA ASP A 70 -5.96 -11.44 9.22
C ASP A 70 -5.82 -10.36 10.27
N HIS A 71 -5.77 -10.75 11.54
CA HIS A 71 -5.53 -9.80 12.61
C HIS A 71 -4.16 -9.11 12.48
N GLN A 72 -3.11 -9.88 12.13
CA GLN A 72 -1.76 -9.35 11.91
C GLN A 72 -1.69 -8.42 10.69
N LEU A 73 -2.33 -8.79 9.58
CA LEU A 73 -2.43 -7.96 8.36
C LEU A 73 -3.21 -6.69 8.62
N ASN A 74 -4.31 -6.74 9.37
CA ASN A 74 -5.10 -5.56 9.70
C ASN A 74 -4.31 -4.60 10.59
N LYS A 75 -3.63 -5.12 11.62
CA LYS A 75 -2.80 -4.30 12.52
C LYS A 75 -1.67 -3.59 11.77
N THR A 76 -0.91 -4.32 10.96
CA THR A 76 0.21 -3.75 10.19
C THR A 76 -0.29 -2.87 9.04
N GLY A 77 -1.37 -3.28 8.37
CA GLY A 77 -2.01 -2.53 7.30
C GLY A 77 -2.59 -1.19 7.75
N MET A 78 -3.14 -1.10 8.96
CA MET A 78 -3.64 0.17 9.52
C MET A 78 -2.51 1.17 9.75
N VAL A 79 -1.37 0.72 10.27
CA VAL A 79 -0.18 1.59 10.44
C VAL A 79 0.29 2.12 9.09
N ILE A 80 0.40 1.25 8.09
CA ILE A 80 0.76 1.64 6.72
C ILE A 80 -0.23 2.67 6.18
N TYR A 81 -1.53 2.39 6.29
CA TYR A 81 -2.59 3.28 5.80
C TYR A 81 -2.51 4.69 6.38
N GLU A 82 -2.42 4.81 7.71
CA GLU A 82 -2.38 6.10 8.39
C GLU A 82 -1.13 6.91 7.99
N LYS A 83 0.02 6.25 7.89
CA LYS A 83 1.28 6.89 7.47
C LYS A 83 1.22 7.37 6.03
N ARG A 84 0.70 6.55 5.11
CA ARG A 84 0.50 6.94 3.71
C ARG A 84 -0.44 8.14 3.58
N LYS A 85 -1.57 8.10 4.30
CA LYS A 85 -2.54 9.19 4.31
C LYS A 85 -1.92 10.50 4.82
N SER A 86 -1.17 10.44 5.93
CA SER A 86 -0.48 11.61 6.49
C SER A 86 0.56 12.16 5.53
N PHE A 87 1.32 11.28 4.86
CA PHE A 87 2.33 11.68 3.88
C PHE A 87 1.69 12.40 2.70
N ILE A 88 0.61 11.85 2.12
CA ILE A 88 -0.09 12.47 0.98
C ILE A 88 -0.65 13.83 1.36
N LYS A 89 -1.26 13.96 2.55
CA LYS A 89 -1.80 15.24 3.03
C LYS A 89 -0.71 16.32 3.19
N ALA A 90 0.49 15.93 3.61
CA ALA A 90 1.63 16.85 3.70
C ALA A 90 2.26 17.14 2.32
N PHE A 91 2.21 16.18 1.41
CA PHE A 91 2.78 16.27 0.07
C PHE A 91 1.93 17.11 -0.90
N GLU A 92 0.61 17.03 -0.79
CA GLU A 92 -0.36 17.74 -1.65
C GLU A 92 -0.06 19.25 -1.84
N PRO A 93 0.15 20.07 -0.78
CA PRO A 93 0.43 21.50 -0.97
C PRO A 93 1.79 21.76 -1.64
N ILE A 94 2.78 20.90 -1.39
CA ILE A 94 4.12 21.00 -2.01
C ILE A 94 4.00 20.69 -3.50
N PHE A 95 3.29 19.62 -3.83
CA PHE A 95 3.03 19.22 -5.21
C PHE A 95 2.29 20.32 -5.98
N TYR A 96 1.22 20.87 -5.39
CA TYR A 96 0.45 21.96 -5.99
C TYR A 96 1.32 23.19 -6.26
N SER A 97 2.15 23.60 -5.31
CA SER A 97 3.05 24.76 -5.49
C SER A 97 4.05 24.56 -6.63
N VAL A 98 4.65 23.37 -6.73
CA VAL A 98 5.61 23.05 -7.79
C VAL A 98 4.91 22.96 -9.14
N TYR A 99 3.76 22.28 -9.20
CA TYR A 99 3.00 22.10 -10.43
C TYR A 99 2.48 23.44 -10.98
N ASN A 100 1.96 24.33 -10.13
CA ASN A 100 1.51 25.66 -10.56
C ASN A 100 2.64 26.51 -11.14
N LYS A 101 3.86 26.41 -10.59
CA LYS A 101 5.03 27.11 -11.14
C LYS A 101 5.40 26.63 -12.54
N LEU A 102 5.22 25.34 -12.81
CA LEU A 102 5.51 24.75 -14.12
C LEU A 102 4.39 25.03 -15.13
N CYS A 103 3.14 24.91 -14.72
CA CYS A 103 1.97 25.01 -15.59
C CYS A 103 1.38 26.43 -15.69
N GLN A 104 1.95 27.42 -14.99
CA GLN A 104 1.51 28.82 -14.98
C GLN A 104 -0.01 28.96 -14.71
N ASN A 105 -0.53 28.21 -13.74
CA ASN A 105 -1.96 28.18 -13.35
C ASN A 105 -2.96 27.71 -14.44
N ARG A 106 -2.52 26.98 -15.47
CA ARG A 106 -3.46 26.43 -16.48
C ARG A 106 -4.25 25.22 -16.02
N GLU A 107 -3.77 24.51 -15.00
CA GLU A 107 -4.34 23.27 -14.49
C GLU A 107 -4.24 23.21 -12.97
N THR A 108 -5.27 22.66 -12.31
CA THR A 108 -5.29 22.39 -10.87
C THR A 108 -5.22 20.89 -10.62
N PRO A 109 -4.06 20.33 -10.24
CA PRO A 109 -3.96 18.91 -9.97
C PRO A 109 -4.68 18.53 -8.67
N VAL A 110 -5.32 17.37 -8.65
CA VAL A 110 -5.99 16.80 -7.48
C VAL A 110 -5.40 15.42 -7.20
N ILE A 111 -5.04 15.16 -5.93
CA ILE A 111 -4.51 13.86 -5.50
C ILE A 111 -5.54 13.20 -4.58
N ASN A 112 -6.18 12.14 -5.06
CA ASN A 112 -7.10 11.33 -4.26
C ASN A 112 -6.43 10.02 -3.83
N TYR A 113 -6.30 9.80 -2.52
CA TYR A 113 -5.83 8.53 -1.99
C TYR A 113 -7.00 7.55 -1.79
N GLU A 114 -7.15 6.61 -2.71
CA GLU A 114 -8.13 5.54 -2.56
C GLU A 114 -7.60 4.43 -1.66
N LYS A 115 -8.44 4.01 -0.71
CA LYS A 115 -8.15 2.83 0.11
C LYS A 115 -8.20 1.59 -0.77
N SER A 116 -7.06 0.94 -0.98
CA SER A 116 -7.08 -0.46 -1.43
C SER A 116 -7.45 -1.34 -0.23
N ILE A 117 -8.72 -1.33 0.17
CA ILE A 117 -9.24 -2.39 1.00
C ILE A 117 -9.37 -3.59 0.06
N THR A 118 -8.28 -4.32 -0.14
CA THR A 118 -8.42 -5.71 -0.56
C THR A 118 -9.02 -6.41 0.65
N CYS A 119 -10.33 -6.28 0.80
CA CYS A 119 -11.09 -7.25 1.55
C CYS A 119 -10.89 -8.53 0.76
N ARG A 120 -9.84 -9.30 1.09
CA ARG A 120 -9.79 -10.70 0.70
C ARG A 120 -11.03 -11.27 1.38
N LYS A 121 -12.12 -11.36 0.63
CA LYS A 121 -13.08 -12.43 0.82
C LYS A 121 -12.25 -13.69 0.69
N PHE A 122 -11.75 -14.20 1.82
CA PHE A 122 -11.18 -15.54 1.85
C PHE A 122 -12.28 -16.44 1.32
N CYS A 123 -12.02 -17.03 0.15
CA CYS A 123 -12.83 -18.07 -0.45
C CYS A 123 -14.34 -17.83 -0.38
N ASN A 124 -14.90 -17.17 -1.39
CA ASN A 124 -16.16 -17.69 -1.93
C ASN A 124 -15.87 -19.08 -2.51
N ILE A 125 -15.76 -20.09 -1.65
CA ILE A 125 -15.96 -21.47 -2.03
C ILE A 125 -17.17 -21.92 -1.20
N THR A 126 -18.24 -22.25 -1.93
CA THR A 126 -19.54 -22.76 -1.50
C THR A 126 -20.50 -21.82 -0.76
N GLN A 127 -21.34 -21.14 -1.54
CA GLN A 127 -22.78 -21.38 -1.41
C GLN A 127 -23.28 -21.91 -2.77
N GLN A 128 -23.57 -23.21 -2.78
CA GLN A 128 -24.69 -23.74 -3.55
C GLN A 128 -25.98 -23.11 -3.02
#